data_AF-I1C443-F1
#
_entry.id   AF-I1C443-F1
#
_cell.length_a   1.000
_cell.length_b   1.000
_cell.length_c   1.000
_cell.angle_alpha   90.00
_cell.angle_beta   90.00
_cell.angle_gamma   90.00
#
_symmetry.space_group_name_H-M   'P 1'
#
loop_
_entity.id
_entity.type
_entity.pdbx_description
1 polymer ?
#
loop_
_entity_poly.entity_id
_entity_poly.type
_entity_poly.pdbx_seq_one_letter_code
_entity_poly.pdbx_strand_id
1 'polypeptide(L)'
;MRRSVEAVLVVHQHNHPHVLMFQIANSFFKLPGHYLEPGVEETEGLKEILNKRLGPEDPLEWDSNIDWSVGECLSTWWRPNYENYMYPYIPAHVTNPKEKKSLYIIHLPPNKELFVPKNMKLLAVPLFELYDNSARYGAQLSTIAHLLSRYEFIYEK
;
A
#
# COMPACT_ATOMS: atom_id res chain seq x y z
N MET A 1 -13.99 -15.41 3.70
CA MET A 1 -12.56 -15.04 3.54
C MET A 1 -12.43 -13.54 3.72
N ARG A 2 -11.48 -13.08 4.53
CA ARG A 2 -11.17 -11.65 4.72
C ARG A 2 -10.55 -11.06 3.46
N ARG A 3 -10.86 -9.81 3.13
CA ARG A 3 -10.21 -9.05 2.06
C ARG A 3 -9.54 -7.83 2.64
N SER A 4 -8.33 -7.53 2.20
CA SER A 4 -7.59 -6.33 2.57
C SER A 4 -6.96 -5.71 1.33
N VAL A 5 -6.88 -4.39 1.31
CA VAL A 5 -6.25 -3.62 0.25
C VAL A 5 -5.20 -2.68 0.82
N GLU A 6 -4.08 -2.56 0.13
CA GLU A 6 -2.98 -1.67 0.48
C GLU A 6 -2.55 -0.84 -0.73
N ALA A 7 -2.19 0.41 -0.48
CA ALA A 7 -1.77 1.38 -1.47
C ALA A 7 -0.24 1.51 -1.51
N VAL A 8 0.33 1.42 -2.70
CA VAL A 8 1.71 1.75 -3.00
C VAL A 8 1.72 3.15 -3.62
N LEU A 9 2.10 4.14 -2.80
CA LEU A 9 2.23 5.54 -3.18
C LEU A 9 3.71 5.80 -3.50
N VAL A 10 4.01 6.20 -4.73
CA VAL A 10 5.38 6.43 -5.18
C VAL A 10 5.61 7.93 -5.34
N VAL A 11 6.70 8.42 -4.75
CA VAL A 11 7.25 9.77 -4.94
C VAL A 11 8.70 9.64 -5.41
N HIS A 12 9.36 10.76 -5.68
CA HIS A 12 10.79 10.72 -5.95
C HIS A 12 11.54 11.83 -5.21
N GLN A 13 12.82 11.56 -4.97
CA GLN A 13 13.78 12.54 -4.49
C GLN A 13 15.09 12.28 -5.21
N HIS A 14 15.71 13.33 -5.76
CA HIS A 14 16.92 13.23 -6.57
C HIS A 14 16.79 12.23 -7.75
N ASN A 15 15.65 12.23 -8.44
CA ASN A 15 15.34 11.31 -9.54
C ASN A 15 15.45 9.83 -9.16
N HIS A 16 15.15 9.51 -7.89
CA HIS A 16 15.09 8.14 -7.40
C HIS A 16 13.71 7.85 -6.79
N PRO A 17 13.05 6.73 -7.15
CA PRO A 17 11.72 6.40 -6.66
C PRO A 17 11.76 5.99 -5.18
N HIS A 18 10.81 6.50 -4.42
CA HIS A 18 10.60 6.19 -3.01
C HIS A 18 9.15 5.79 -2.79
N VAL A 19 8.91 4.83 -1.90
CA VAL A 19 7.58 4.40 -1.51
C VAL A 19 7.21 5.01 -0.18
N LEU A 20 6.05 5.66 -0.11
CA LEU A 20 5.53 6.20 1.15
C LEU A 20 4.99 5.07 2.03
N MET A 21 5.47 4.99 3.26
CA MET A 21 5.04 3.98 4.23
C MET A 21 5.01 4.52 5.66
N PHE A 22 4.16 3.93 6.48
CA PHE A 22 4.09 4.26 7.90
C PHE A 22 5.12 3.46 8.69
N GLN A 23 5.83 4.13 9.59
CA GLN A 23 6.66 3.52 10.61
C GLN A 23 5.97 3.61 11.99
N ILE A 24 5.93 2.47 12.69
CA ILE A 24 5.41 2.32 14.06
C ILE A 24 6.53 1.73 14.94
N ALA A 25 6.72 2.27 16.14
CA ALA A 25 7.68 1.79 17.13
C ALA A 25 9.10 1.50 16.55
N ASN A 26 9.54 2.37 15.64
CA ASN A 26 10.83 2.35 14.92
C ASN A 26 11.15 1.13 14.03
N SER A 27 10.49 -0.01 14.19
CA SER A 27 10.84 -1.26 13.51
C SER A 27 9.71 -1.85 12.68
N PHE A 28 8.48 -1.37 12.85
CA PHE A 28 7.33 -1.90 12.13
C PHE A 28 6.93 -0.97 10.99
N PHE A 29 6.93 -1.49 9.77
CA PHE A 29 6.58 -0.75 8.56
C PHE A 29 5.28 -1.30 7.97
N LYS A 30 4.41 -0.42 7.48
CA LYS A 30 3.19 -0.83 6.78
C LYS A 30 2.80 0.18 5.70
N LEU A 31 2.13 -0.30 4.67
CA LEU A 31 1.48 0.55 3.68
C LEU A 31 0.15 1.13 4.23
N PRO A 32 -0.31 2.27 3.69
CA PRO A 32 -1.68 2.71 3.88
C PRO A 32 -2.66 1.68 3.30
N GLY A 33 -3.67 1.30 4.06
CA GLY A 33 -4.56 0.21 3.69
C GLY A 33 -5.38 -0.34 4.86
N HIS A 34 -6.42 -1.11 4.57
CA HIS A 34 -7.29 -1.73 5.56
C HIS A 34 -8.01 -2.95 4.97
N TYR A 35 -8.71 -3.65 5.86
CA TYR A 35 -9.78 -4.58 5.53
C TYR A 35 -10.92 -3.89 4.77
N LEU A 36 -11.49 -4.63 3.83
CA LEU A 36 -12.71 -4.27 3.13
C LEU A 36 -13.93 -4.89 3.79
N GLU A 37 -15.03 -4.16 3.76
CA GLU A 37 -16.34 -4.69 4.10
C GLU A 37 -16.82 -5.73 3.07
N PRO A 38 -17.67 -6.69 3.46
CA PRO A 38 -18.23 -7.67 2.53
C PRO A 38 -18.96 -7.01 1.36
N GLY A 39 -18.69 -7.48 0.14
CA GLY A 39 -19.34 -6.98 -1.08
C GLY A 39 -18.75 -5.69 -1.68
N VAL A 40 -17.87 -4.98 -0.96
CA VAL A 40 -17.24 -3.75 -1.47
C VAL A 40 -16.18 -4.07 -2.54
N GLU A 41 -16.15 -3.27 -3.60
CA GLU A 41 -15.14 -3.37 -4.67
C GLU A 41 -13.75 -2.93 -4.13
N GLU A 42 -12.66 -3.54 -4.60
CA GLU A 42 -11.32 -3.31 -4.02
C GLU A 42 -10.81 -1.88 -4.25
N THR A 43 -11.00 -1.33 -5.45
CA THR A 43 -10.53 0.02 -5.77
C THR A 43 -11.38 1.09 -5.08
N GLU A 44 -12.72 0.96 -5.09
CA GLU A 44 -13.62 1.89 -4.40
C GLU A 44 -13.36 1.90 -2.88
N GLY A 45 -13.28 0.71 -2.28
CA GLY A 45 -12.98 0.58 -0.86
C GLY A 45 -11.60 1.11 -0.51
N LEU A 46 -10.60 0.96 -1.39
CA LEU A 46 -9.27 1.52 -1.16
C LEU A 46 -9.31 3.06 -1.13
N LYS A 47 -10.05 3.72 -2.03
CA LYS A 47 -10.20 5.18 -2.00
C LYS A 47 -10.80 5.66 -0.68
N GLU A 48 -11.86 5.00 -0.22
CA GLU A 48 -12.51 5.34 1.05
C GLU A 48 -11.55 5.13 2.24
N ILE A 49 -10.78 4.04 2.23
CA ILE A 49 -9.76 3.77 3.24
C ILE A 49 -8.68 4.87 3.25
N LEU A 50 -8.22 5.32 2.09
CA LEU A 50 -7.21 6.37 1.99
C LEU A 50 -7.76 7.71 2.46
N ASN A 51 -9.01 8.07 2.13
CA ASN A 51 -9.66 9.26 2.70
C ASN A 51 -9.71 9.21 4.22
N LYS A 52 -10.13 8.07 4.80
CA LYS A 52 -10.20 7.91 6.26
C LYS A 52 -8.84 7.91 6.97
N ARG A 53 -7.77 7.50 6.28
CA ARG A 53 -6.44 7.31 6.91
C ARG A 53 -5.42 8.39 6.60
N LEU A 54 -5.58 9.08 5.48
CA LEU A 54 -4.65 10.08 4.96
C LEU A 54 -5.33 11.40 4.60
N GLY A 55 -6.67 11.48 4.68
CA GLY A 55 -7.42 12.72 4.49
C GLY A 55 -7.66 13.48 5.79
N PRO A 56 -8.23 14.69 5.70
CA PRO A 56 -8.67 15.47 6.85
C PRO A 56 -9.57 14.69 7.80
N GLU A 57 -9.58 15.08 9.08
CA GLU A 57 -10.44 14.45 10.10
C GLU A 57 -11.93 14.70 9.84
N ASP A 58 -12.28 15.89 9.35
CA ASP A 58 -13.64 16.22 8.93
C ASP A 58 -13.90 15.74 7.48
N PRO A 59 -14.84 14.82 7.25
CA PRO A 59 -15.21 14.38 5.91
C PRO A 59 -15.73 15.49 4.99
N LEU A 60 -16.22 16.61 5.54
CA LEU A 60 -16.65 17.77 4.75
C LEU A 60 -15.48 18.50 4.09
N GLU A 61 -14.27 18.34 4.63
CA GLU A 61 -13.03 18.87 4.06
C GLU A 61 -12.40 17.93 3.02
N TRP A 62 -12.99 16.75 2.78
CA TRP A 62 -12.50 15.85 1.75
C TRP A 62 -12.74 16.48 0.38
N ASP A 63 -11.66 16.97 -0.24
CA ASP A 63 -11.72 17.56 -1.57
C ASP A 63 -12.04 16.49 -2.62
N SER A 64 -13.31 16.47 -3.03
CA SER A 64 -13.80 15.61 -4.12
C SER A 64 -13.09 15.85 -5.47
N ASN A 65 -12.41 17.00 -5.66
CA ASN A 65 -11.67 17.30 -6.88
C ASN A 65 -10.26 16.65 -6.91
N ILE A 66 -9.72 16.27 -5.74
CA ILE A 66 -8.41 15.60 -5.63
C ILE A 66 -8.65 14.14 -5.19
N ASP A 67 -9.46 13.42 -5.98
CA ASP A 67 -9.74 12.01 -5.73
C ASP A 67 -8.47 11.14 -5.87
N TRP A 68 -8.47 9.99 -5.24
CA TRP A 68 -7.40 9.00 -5.38
C TRP A 68 -7.51 8.30 -6.73
N SER A 69 -6.48 8.42 -7.57
CA SER A 69 -6.38 7.64 -8.81
C SER A 69 -5.77 6.28 -8.51
N VAL A 70 -6.62 5.27 -8.31
CA VAL A 70 -6.19 3.88 -8.10
C VAL A 70 -5.81 3.28 -9.44
N GLY A 71 -4.54 2.91 -9.60
CA GLY A 71 -4.04 2.22 -10.77
C GLY A 71 -4.28 0.71 -10.69
N GLU A 72 -3.43 -0.04 -11.37
CA GLU A 72 -3.56 -1.50 -11.42
C GLU A 72 -3.09 -2.21 -10.13
N CYS A 73 -3.54 -3.46 -9.98
CA CYS A 73 -3.10 -4.33 -8.90
C CYS A 73 -1.68 -4.83 -9.19
N LEU A 74 -0.74 -4.48 -8.31
CA LEU A 74 0.68 -4.87 -8.39
C LEU A 74 0.90 -6.32 -7.95
N SER A 75 0.22 -6.76 -6.88
CA SER A 75 0.34 -8.12 -6.39
C SER A 75 -0.85 -8.53 -5.52
N THR A 76 -1.08 -9.84 -5.43
CA THR A 76 -2.06 -10.43 -4.51
C THR A 76 -1.38 -11.46 -3.62
N TRP A 77 -1.64 -11.38 -2.32
CA TRP A 77 -1.10 -12.25 -1.30
C TRP A 77 -2.22 -12.98 -0.57
N TRP A 78 -1.96 -14.24 -0.23
CA TRP A 78 -2.95 -15.14 0.36
C TRP A 78 -2.47 -15.67 1.69
N ARG A 79 -3.33 -15.58 2.70
CA ARG A 79 -3.13 -16.20 4.01
C ARG A 79 -3.90 -17.51 4.05
N PRO A 80 -3.24 -18.68 4.09
CA PRO A 80 -3.94 -19.96 4.04
C PRO A 80 -4.63 -20.31 5.37
N ASN A 81 -4.02 -19.94 6.51
CA ASN A 81 -4.42 -20.32 7.87
C ASN A 81 -4.46 -19.10 8.81
N TYR A 82 -4.84 -19.27 10.08
CA TYR A 82 -4.83 -18.19 11.09
C TYR A 82 -3.43 -17.93 11.67
N GLU A 83 -2.43 -17.81 10.80
CA GLU A 83 -1.03 -17.52 11.13
C GLU A 83 -0.56 -16.28 10.37
N ASN A 84 0.62 -15.76 10.68
CA ASN A 84 1.14 -14.50 10.13
C ASN A 84 1.69 -14.60 8.70
N TYR A 85 1.98 -15.80 8.19
CA TYR A 85 2.55 -15.98 6.85
C TYR A 85 1.52 -15.75 5.73
N MET A 86 1.96 -15.06 4.67
CA MET A 86 1.22 -14.90 3.43
C MET A 86 2.09 -15.33 2.26
N TYR A 87 1.46 -15.80 1.19
CA TYR A 87 2.12 -16.28 -0.03
C TYR A 87 1.62 -15.50 -1.25
N PRO A 88 2.47 -15.23 -2.26
CA PRO A 88 2.05 -14.53 -3.49
C PRO A 88 1.28 -15.44 -4.47
N TYR A 89 0.72 -16.54 -3.96
CA TYR A 89 -0.09 -17.53 -4.65
C TYR A 89 -0.93 -18.28 -3.61
N ILE A 90 -1.95 -19.03 -4.04
CA ILE A 90 -2.68 -19.94 -3.16
C ILE A 90 -1.87 -21.25 -3.06
N PRO A 91 -1.38 -21.64 -1.86
CA PRO A 91 -0.60 -22.87 -1.73
C PRO A 91 -1.38 -24.12 -2.14
N ALA A 92 -0.65 -25.18 -2.53
CA ALA A 92 -1.25 -26.45 -2.91
C ALA A 92 -2.18 -26.99 -1.81
N HIS A 93 -3.31 -27.60 -2.23
CA HIS A 93 -4.34 -28.17 -1.35
C HIS A 93 -5.09 -27.17 -0.46
N VAL A 94 -4.82 -25.86 -0.58
CA VAL A 94 -5.59 -24.81 0.11
C VAL A 94 -6.81 -24.44 -0.72
N THR A 95 -7.99 -24.91 -0.33
CA THR A 95 -9.26 -24.57 -1.01
C THR A 95 -9.94 -23.33 -0.41
N ASN A 96 -9.69 -23.04 0.87
CA ASN A 96 -10.39 -22.00 1.62
C ASN A 96 -9.41 -21.08 2.37
N PRO A 97 -8.69 -20.18 1.66
CA PRO A 97 -7.81 -19.20 2.28
C PRO A 97 -8.57 -18.27 3.24
N LYS A 98 -7.89 -17.80 4.28
CA LYS A 98 -8.49 -16.96 5.33
C LYS A 98 -8.45 -15.48 4.98
N GLU A 99 -7.46 -15.04 4.21
CA GLU A 99 -7.32 -13.65 3.77
C GLU A 99 -6.74 -13.55 2.36
N LYS A 100 -7.29 -12.64 1.56
CA LYS A 100 -6.70 -12.13 0.31
C LYS A 100 -6.30 -10.68 0.55
N LYS A 101 -5.02 -10.36 0.32
CA LYS A 101 -4.49 -9.00 0.36
C LYS A 101 -4.06 -8.56 -1.03
N SER A 102 -4.61 -7.45 -1.52
CA SER A 102 -4.26 -6.87 -2.82
C SER A 102 -3.48 -5.57 -2.63
N LEU A 103 -2.39 -5.40 -3.38
CA LEU A 103 -1.59 -4.17 -3.39
C LEU A 103 -1.86 -3.43 -4.70
N TYR A 104 -2.22 -2.14 -4.62
CA TYR A 104 -2.51 -1.30 -5.78
C TYR A 104 -1.53 -0.13 -5.85
N ILE A 105 -1.09 0.23 -7.05
CA ILE A 105 -0.36 1.48 -7.26
C ILE A 105 -1.35 2.65 -7.22
N ILE A 106 -0.99 3.74 -6.54
CA ILE A 106 -1.77 4.98 -6.54
C ILE A 106 -1.02 6.01 -7.38
N HIS A 107 -1.70 6.54 -8.39
CA HIS A 107 -1.18 7.65 -9.19
C HIS A 107 -1.46 8.95 -8.44
N LEU A 108 -0.42 9.47 -7.78
CA LEU A 108 -0.50 10.75 -7.07
C LEU A 108 -0.56 11.91 -8.07
N PRO A 109 -1.38 12.95 -7.80
CA PRO A 109 -1.27 14.21 -8.53
C PRO A 109 0.05 14.92 -8.14
N PRO A 110 0.46 15.97 -8.88
CA PRO A 110 1.69 16.71 -8.60
C PRO A 110 1.79 17.23 -7.16
N ASN A 111 0.65 17.63 -6.57
CA ASN A 111 0.56 18.06 -5.18
C ASN A 111 -0.63 17.37 -4.51
N LYS A 112 -0.39 16.79 -3.33
CA LYS A 112 -1.45 16.23 -2.47
C LYS A 112 -1.06 16.40 -1.01
N GLU A 113 -1.97 16.97 -0.21
CA GLU A 113 -1.82 17.02 1.23
C GLU A 113 -2.19 15.67 1.85
N LEU A 114 -1.36 15.19 2.78
CA LEU A 114 -1.54 13.92 3.49
C LEU A 114 -1.56 14.17 4.99
N PHE A 115 -2.63 13.74 5.64
CA PHE A 115 -2.81 13.86 7.08
C PHE A 115 -2.32 12.58 7.75
N VAL A 116 -1.28 12.70 8.57
CA VAL A 116 -0.62 11.55 9.21
C VAL A 116 -0.96 11.52 10.70
N PRO A 117 -1.48 10.40 11.24
CA PRO A 117 -1.76 10.27 12.66
C PRO A 117 -0.52 10.52 13.53
N LYS A 118 -0.68 11.25 14.64
CA LYS A 118 0.43 11.64 15.53
C LYS A 118 1.27 10.49 16.09
N ASN A 119 0.69 9.28 16.17
CA ASN A 119 1.38 8.07 16.65
C ASN A 119 2.13 7.30 15.55
N MET A 120 2.13 7.79 14.31
CA MET A 120 2.83 7.19 13.18
C MET A 120 3.74 8.23 12.51
N LYS A 121 4.79 7.75 11.86
CA LYS A 121 5.62 8.58 10.97
C LYS A 121 5.42 8.11 9.54
N LEU A 122 5.18 9.04 8.63
CA LEU A 122 5.19 8.76 7.20
C LEU A 122 6.61 8.95 6.68
N LEU A 123 7.18 7.92 6.07
CA LEU A 123 8.53 7.92 5.52
C LEU A 123 8.49 7.66 4.02
N ALA A 124 9.37 8.32 3.29
CA ALA A 124 9.68 7.97 1.91
C ALA A 124 10.88 7.02 1.90
N VAL A 125 10.66 5.74 1.61
CA VAL A 125 11.71 4.72 1.61
C VAL A 125 12.16 4.42 0.18
N PRO A 126 13.44 4.60 -0.16
CA PRO A 126 13.94 4.38 -1.52
C PRO A 126 13.88 2.90 -1.92
N LEU A 127 13.74 2.62 -3.22
CA LEU A 127 13.65 1.24 -3.70
C LEU A 127 14.90 0.40 -3.38
N PHE A 128 16.09 1.01 -3.35
CA PHE A 128 17.31 0.28 -2.99
C PHE A 128 17.33 -0.20 -1.53
N GLU A 129 16.59 0.45 -0.63
CA GLU A 129 16.50 0.05 0.78
C GLU A 129 15.51 -1.11 0.98
N LEU A 130 14.49 -1.20 0.10
CA LEU A 130 13.52 -2.30 0.07
C LEU A 130 14.06 -3.55 -0.62
N TYR A 131 14.84 -3.37 -1.70
CA TYR A 131 15.34 -4.46 -2.52
C TYR A 131 16.15 -5.46 -1.68
N ASP A 132 15.76 -6.74 -1.76
CA ASP A 132 16.37 -7.87 -1.03
C ASP A 132 16.46 -7.69 0.50
N ASN A 133 15.60 -6.85 1.09
CA ASN A 133 15.63 -6.53 2.54
C ASN A 133 14.43 -7.08 3.31
N SER A 134 14.12 -8.35 3.08
CA SER A 134 12.97 -9.02 3.71
C SER A 134 13.15 -9.18 5.23
N ALA A 135 14.38 -9.21 5.73
CA ALA A 135 14.67 -9.28 7.17
C ALA A 135 14.15 -8.05 7.94
N ARG A 136 14.19 -6.86 7.32
CA ARG A 136 13.73 -5.61 7.93
C ARG A 136 12.29 -5.26 7.56
N TYR A 137 11.91 -5.42 6.29
CA TYR A 137 10.62 -4.95 5.77
C TYR A 137 9.58 -6.07 5.61
N GLY A 138 9.97 -7.33 5.77
CA GLY A 138 9.13 -8.48 5.43
C GLY A 138 9.01 -8.69 3.92
N ALA A 139 8.63 -9.91 3.54
CA ALA A 139 8.61 -10.34 2.14
C ALA A 139 7.70 -9.48 1.23
N GLN A 140 6.58 -8.97 1.76
CA GLN A 140 5.61 -8.20 0.97
C GLN A 140 6.20 -6.86 0.53
N LEU A 141 6.78 -6.11 1.47
CA LEU A 141 7.31 -4.78 1.22
C LEU A 141 8.64 -4.83 0.45
N SER A 142 9.52 -5.81 0.76
CA SER A 142 10.79 -5.95 0.04
C SER A 142 10.58 -6.29 -1.44
N THR A 143 9.47 -6.97 -1.78
CA THR A 143 9.13 -7.33 -3.16
C THR A 143 8.66 -6.13 -3.99
N ILE A 144 8.28 -4.99 -3.37
CA ILE A 144 7.78 -3.82 -4.10
C ILE A 144 8.79 -3.31 -5.14
N ALA A 145 10.10 -3.39 -4.86
CA ALA A 145 11.14 -3.04 -5.83
C ALA A 145 11.03 -3.86 -7.13
N HIS A 146 10.75 -5.16 -7.03
CA HIS A 146 10.51 -6.02 -8.20
C HIS A 146 9.19 -5.67 -8.91
N LEU A 147 8.11 -5.42 -8.16
CA LEU A 147 6.80 -5.08 -8.73
C LEU A 147 6.83 -3.77 -9.51
N LEU A 148 7.59 -2.80 -9.03
CA LEU A 148 7.74 -1.49 -9.66
C LEU A 148 8.75 -1.49 -10.82
N SER A 149 9.57 -2.53 -10.99
CA SER A 149 10.60 -2.60 -12.03
C SER A 149 10.08 -2.56 -13.47
N ARG A 150 8.78 -2.86 -13.68
CA ARG A 150 8.14 -2.81 -14.99
C ARG A 150 7.66 -1.41 -15.41
N TYR A 151 7.71 -0.43 -14.50
CA TYR A 151 7.28 0.93 -14.78
C TYR A 151 8.47 1.77 -15.23
N GLU A 152 8.26 2.57 -16.27
CA GLU A 152 9.15 3.66 -16.63
C GLU A 152 8.71 4.92 -15.88
N PHE A 153 9.50 5.34 -14.89
CA PHE A 153 9.17 6.51 -14.07
C PHE A 153 9.55 7.81 -14.77
N ILE A 154 8.60 8.75 -14.84
CA ILE A 154 8.83 10.13 -15.26
C ILE A 154 9.06 10.96 -14.01
N TYR A 155 10.26 11.54 -13.88
CA TYR A 155 10.62 12.39 -12.74
C TYR A 155 10.33 13.85 -13.08
N GLU A 156 9.15 14.32 -12.71
CA GLU A 156 8.77 15.73 -12.84
C GLU A 156 9.49 16.57 -11.76
N LYS A 157 9.82 17.83 -12.10
CA LYS A 157 10.53 18.75 -11.20
C LYS A 157 9.62 19.40 -10.17
#